data_AF-A0A2V9BJI3-F1
#
_entry.id   AF-A0A2V9BJI3-F1
#
_cell.length_a   1.000
_cell.length_b   1.000
_cell.length_c   1.000
_cell.angle_alpha   90.00
_cell.angle_beta   90.00
_cell.angle_gamma   90.00
#
_symmetry.space_group_name_H-M   'P 1'
#
loop_
_entity.id
_entity.type
_entity.pdbx_description
1 polymer ?
#
loop_
_entity_poly.entity_id
_entity_poly.type
_entity_poly.pdbx_seq_one_letter_code
_entity_poly.pdbx_strand_id
1 'polypeptide(L)'
;MRRRRGGRCYCKYCRTGFQDWAKRKHGTLDAVNQKWGTAFWSQVYTEWKQIPVPLPSNGDPNPGLALDYDRYQSYANASFAEEQLAMLRKICPRHFVTTNNVGAPLDTIDLRELFRNLDFVCHDNYPGFVQIFFEGGKMPPEQVATVVALGHDSMRSVKDGKPFLIMEEQSGKAGQSFFGPQPHPGQLRL
;
A
#
# COMPACT_ATOMS: atom_id res chain seq x y z
N MET A 1 -17.25 -0.09 12.63
CA MET A 1 -16.63 1.00 11.84
C MET A 1 -16.01 0.37 10.60
N ARG A 2 -16.66 0.43 9.42
CA ARG A 2 -16.09 -0.14 8.18
C ARG A 2 -14.84 0.65 7.84
N ARG A 3 -13.64 0.10 8.09
CA ARG A 3 -12.40 0.64 7.50
C ARG A 3 -12.62 0.60 5.98
N ARG A 4 -12.89 1.76 5.38
CA ARG A 4 -12.69 1.94 3.94
C ARG A 4 -11.22 1.61 3.74
N ARG A 5 -10.93 0.43 3.23
CA ARG A 5 -9.61 0.06 2.70
C ARG A 5 -9.39 0.93 1.45
N GLY A 6 -9.08 2.22 1.66
CA GLY A 6 -8.76 3.15 0.58
C GLY A 6 -7.64 2.57 -0.26
N GLY A 7 -7.76 2.66 -1.59
CA GLY A 7 -6.73 2.22 -2.55
C GLY A 7 -6.95 0.86 -3.22
N ARG A 8 -8.02 0.10 -2.92
CA ARG A 8 -8.30 -1.20 -3.59
C ARG A 8 -9.39 -1.07 -4.65
N CYS A 9 -9.18 -1.70 -5.81
CA CYS A 9 -10.17 -1.72 -6.90
C CYS A 9 -10.84 -3.09 -7.02
N TYR A 10 -12.18 -3.11 -6.99
CA TYR A 10 -13.00 -4.33 -6.99
C TYR A 10 -13.74 -4.58 -8.33
N CYS A 11 -13.31 -3.92 -9.40
CA CYS A 11 -13.97 -4.04 -10.70
C CYS A 11 -13.78 -5.43 -11.33
N LYS A 12 -14.51 -5.72 -12.42
CA LYS A 12 -14.42 -7.00 -13.13
C LYS A 12 -13.01 -7.36 -13.58
N TYR A 13 -12.20 -6.37 -13.96
CA TYR A 13 -10.81 -6.58 -14.40
C TYR A 13 -9.91 -6.99 -13.23
N CYS A 14 -10.08 -6.36 -12.06
CA CYS A 14 -9.36 -6.75 -10.86
C CYS A 14 -9.77 -8.15 -10.36
N ARG A 15 -11.04 -8.55 -10.56
CA ARG A 15 -11.47 -9.92 -10.28
C ARG A 15 -10.76 -10.93 -11.19
N THR A 16 -10.74 -10.69 -12.50
CA THR A 16 -10.04 -11.56 -13.45
C THR A 16 -8.54 -11.64 -13.14
N GLY A 17 -7.87 -10.50 -12.95
CA GLY A 17 -6.45 -10.50 -12.58
C GLY A 17 -6.16 -11.18 -11.25
N PHE A 18 -7.06 -11.08 -10.26
CA PHE A 18 -6.94 -11.81 -9.00
C PHE A 18 -7.05 -13.32 -9.19
N GLN A 19 -8.01 -13.78 -10.00
CA GLN A 19 -8.18 -15.20 -10.33
C GLN A 19 -6.93 -15.76 -11.03
N ASP A 20 -6.36 -15.02 -11.98
CA ASP A 20 -5.12 -15.41 -12.66
C ASP A 20 -3.92 -15.42 -11.72
N TRP A 21 -3.81 -14.43 -10.84
CA TRP A 21 -2.76 -14.37 -9.83
C TRP A 21 -2.88 -15.53 -8.83
N ALA A 22 -4.09 -15.84 -8.36
CA ALA A 22 -4.34 -16.94 -7.44
C ALA A 22 -4.01 -18.29 -8.09
N LYS A 23 -4.35 -18.46 -9.38
CA LYS A 23 -3.97 -19.63 -10.17
C LYS A 23 -2.45 -19.79 -10.26
N ARG A 24 -1.71 -18.72 -10.55
CA ARG A 24 -0.22 -18.75 -10.57
C ARG A 24 0.37 -19.06 -9.20
N LYS A 25 -0.20 -18.48 -8.13
CA LYS A 25 0.31 -18.63 -6.76
C LYS A 25 0.08 -20.02 -6.17
N HIS A 26 -1.10 -20.59 -6.39
CA HIS A 26 -1.54 -21.82 -5.71
C HIS A 26 -1.54 -23.06 -6.63
N GLY A 27 -1.50 -22.87 -7.94
CA GLY A 27 -1.48 -23.95 -8.94
C GLY A 27 -2.84 -24.60 -9.16
N THR A 28 -3.50 -25.08 -8.09
CA THR A 28 -4.76 -25.83 -8.16
C THR A 28 -5.85 -25.25 -7.25
N LEU A 29 -7.12 -25.54 -7.56
CA LEU A 29 -8.25 -25.16 -6.70
C LEU A 29 -8.24 -25.92 -5.37
N ASP A 30 -7.78 -27.18 -5.35
CA ASP A 30 -7.65 -27.94 -4.10
C ASP A 30 -6.70 -27.25 -3.12
N ALA A 31 -5.57 -26.73 -3.61
CA ALA A 31 -4.63 -25.97 -2.79
C ALA A 31 -5.25 -24.66 -2.26
N VAL A 32 -6.04 -23.96 -3.08
CA VAL A 32 -6.79 -22.76 -2.65
C VAL A 32 -7.81 -23.13 -1.58
N ASN A 33 -8.64 -24.14 -1.84
CA ASN A 33 -9.70 -24.58 -0.93
C ASN A 33 -9.13 -25.03 0.42
N GLN A 34 -8.02 -25.77 0.41
CA GLN A 34 -7.32 -26.20 1.62
C GLN A 34 -6.74 -25.01 2.39
N LYS A 35 -5.99 -24.11 1.73
CA LYS A 35 -5.31 -22.98 2.40
C LYS A 35 -6.28 -21.94 2.93
N TRP A 36 -7.40 -21.71 2.25
CA TRP A 36 -8.43 -20.76 2.67
C TRP A 36 -9.47 -21.42 3.58
N GLY A 37 -9.44 -22.74 3.80
CA GLY A 37 -10.42 -23.44 4.63
C GLY A 37 -11.85 -23.33 4.11
N THR A 38 -12.03 -23.41 2.79
CA THR A 38 -13.32 -23.12 2.12
C THR A 38 -14.42 -24.15 2.42
N ALA A 39 -14.11 -25.27 3.08
CA ALA A 39 -15.12 -26.17 3.63
C ALA A 39 -16.02 -25.46 4.65
N PHE A 40 -15.48 -24.49 5.40
CA PHE A 40 -16.25 -23.69 6.33
C PHE A 40 -17.29 -22.84 5.60
N TRP A 41 -18.54 -22.92 6.03
CA TRP A 41 -19.71 -22.27 5.40
C TRP A 41 -19.83 -22.56 3.90
N SER A 42 -19.41 -23.76 3.45
CA SER A 42 -19.66 -24.26 2.10
C SER A 42 -19.14 -23.35 0.97
N GLN A 43 -17.95 -22.78 1.15
CA GLN A 43 -17.32 -21.86 0.18
C GLN A 43 -16.42 -22.58 -0.85
N VAL A 44 -16.48 -23.91 -0.93
CA VAL A 44 -15.60 -24.70 -1.81
C VAL A 44 -15.77 -24.26 -3.27
N TYR A 45 -14.67 -23.89 -3.92
CA TYR A 45 -14.63 -23.51 -5.32
C TYR A 45 -14.30 -24.72 -6.19
N THR A 46 -15.12 -24.98 -7.20
CA THR A 46 -14.91 -26.00 -8.23
C THR A 46 -14.43 -25.42 -9.56
N GLU A 47 -14.50 -24.10 -9.73
CA GLU A 47 -13.95 -23.39 -10.89
C GLU A 47 -13.34 -22.05 -10.50
N TRP A 48 -12.24 -21.65 -11.15
CA TRP A 48 -11.55 -20.38 -10.88
C TRP A 48 -12.46 -19.15 -11.00
N LYS A 49 -13.41 -19.17 -11.95
CA LYS A 49 -14.35 -18.06 -12.19
C LYS A 49 -15.30 -17.80 -11.01
N GLN A 50 -15.48 -18.77 -10.12
CA GLN A 50 -16.33 -18.68 -8.93
C GLN A 50 -15.66 -17.88 -7.81
N ILE A 51 -14.33 -17.78 -7.80
CA ILE A 51 -13.59 -17.05 -6.77
C ILE A 51 -14.00 -15.56 -6.82
N PRO A 52 -14.59 -15.01 -5.76
CA PRO A 52 -15.03 -13.63 -5.72
C PRO A 52 -13.87 -12.70 -5.34
N VAL A 53 -14.13 -11.39 -5.38
CA VAL A 53 -13.35 -10.41 -4.64
C VAL A 53 -14.06 -10.13 -3.29
N PRO A 54 -13.34 -9.78 -2.20
CA PRO A 54 -13.93 -9.62 -0.86
C PRO A 54 -14.73 -8.31 -0.76
N LEU A 55 -15.89 -8.26 -1.40
CA LEU A 55 -16.84 -7.15 -1.31
C LEU A 55 -17.53 -7.14 0.06
N PRO A 56 -17.99 -5.96 0.54
CA PRO A 56 -18.77 -5.89 1.77
C PRO A 56 -20.00 -6.80 1.72
N SER A 57 -20.14 -7.67 2.70
CA SER A 57 -21.30 -8.54 2.90
C SER A 57 -21.87 -8.40 4.32
N ASN A 58 -22.82 -9.25 4.70
CA ASN A 58 -23.36 -9.30 6.06
C ASN A 58 -22.37 -9.89 7.10
N GLY A 59 -21.29 -10.54 6.64
CA GLY A 59 -20.21 -11.01 7.49
C GLY A 59 -18.83 -10.59 6.96
N ASP A 60 -17.81 -10.85 7.76
CA ASP A 60 -16.43 -10.72 7.31
C ASP A 60 -16.12 -11.75 6.21
N PRO A 61 -15.31 -11.37 5.19
CA PRO A 61 -14.88 -12.31 4.18
C PRO A 61 -14.02 -13.41 4.79
N ASN A 62 -13.89 -14.53 4.09
CA ASN A 62 -12.90 -15.55 4.40
C ASN A 62 -11.51 -14.89 4.55
N PRO A 63 -10.80 -15.08 5.68
CA PRO A 63 -9.56 -14.38 5.95
C PRO A 63 -8.44 -14.74 4.96
N GLY A 64 -8.43 -15.98 4.45
CA GLY A 64 -7.50 -16.42 3.39
C GLY A 64 -7.74 -15.67 2.09
N LEU A 65 -9.01 -15.58 1.65
CA LEU A 65 -9.43 -14.80 0.49
C LEU A 65 -9.05 -13.32 0.66
N ALA A 66 -9.37 -12.73 1.81
CA ALA A 66 -9.13 -11.31 2.09
C ALA A 66 -7.64 -10.96 2.05
N LEU A 67 -6.81 -11.76 2.72
CA LEU A 67 -5.36 -11.56 2.76
C LEU A 67 -4.73 -11.75 1.37
N ASP A 68 -5.15 -12.76 0.62
CA ASP A 68 -4.63 -12.97 -0.72
C ASP A 68 -5.09 -11.88 -1.70
N TYR A 69 -6.27 -11.32 -1.50
CA TYR A 69 -6.71 -10.16 -2.27
C TYR A 69 -5.91 -8.90 -1.90
N ASP A 70 -5.56 -8.69 -0.62
CA ASP A 70 -4.67 -7.60 -0.22
C ASP A 70 -3.29 -7.73 -0.88
N ARG A 71 -2.72 -8.94 -0.86
CA ARG A 71 -1.45 -9.25 -1.53
C ARG A 71 -1.53 -9.05 -3.04
N TYR A 72 -2.63 -9.44 -3.66
CA TYR A 72 -2.87 -9.21 -5.09
C TYR A 72 -2.94 -7.72 -5.43
N GLN A 73 -3.63 -6.90 -4.63
CA GLN A 73 -3.71 -5.46 -4.87
C GLN A 73 -2.31 -4.81 -4.76
N SER A 74 -1.50 -5.21 -3.78
CA SER A 74 -0.10 -4.79 -3.69
C SER A 74 0.70 -5.22 -4.93
N TYR A 75 0.59 -6.50 -5.32
CA TYR A 75 1.26 -7.04 -6.51
C TYR A 75 0.86 -6.30 -7.79
N ALA A 76 -0.43 -6.00 -7.97
CA ALA A 76 -0.93 -5.31 -9.15
C ALA A 76 -0.36 -3.88 -9.25
N ASN A 77 -0.27 -3.15 -8.14
CA ASN A 77 0.36 -1.82 -8.11
C ASN A 77 1.87 -1.90 -8.42
N ALA A 78 2.60 -2.82 -7.80
CA ALA A 78 4.03 -2.99 -8.06
C ALA A 78 4.30 -3.42 -9.52
N SER A 79 3.48 -4.31 -10.07
CA SER A 79 3.61 -4.75 -11.47
C SER A 79 3.35 -3.62 -12.45
N PHE A 80 2.38 -2.74 -12.16
CA PHE A 80 2.12 -1.57 -12.98
C PHE A 80 3.27 -0.54 -12.96
N ALA A 81 3.94 -0.36 -11.81
CA ALA A 81 5.14 0.45 -11.72
C ALA A 81 6.31 -0.18 -12.51
N GLU A 82 6.45 -1.50 -12.44
CA GLU A 82 7.47 -2.26 -13.19
C GLU A 82 7.27 -2.15 -14.71
N GLU A 83 6.03 -2.21 -15.20
CA GLU A 83 5.71 -2.00 -16.62
C GLU A 83 6.19 -0.62 -17.12
N GLN A 84 5.95 0.43 -16.32
CA GLN A 84 6.42 1.78 -16.63
C GLN A 84 7.95 1.88 -16.58
N LEU A 85 8.58 1.30 -15.57
CA LEU A 85 10.04 1.24 -15.44
C LEU A 85 10.66 0.57 -16.66
N ALA A 86 10.12 -0.57 -17.11
CA ALA A 86 10.62 -1.30 -18.27
C ALA A 86 10.58 -0.46 -19.57
N MET A 87 9.57 0.41 -19.72
CA MET A 87 9.51 1.36 -20.84
C MET A 87 10.55 2.47 -20.69
N LEU A 88 10.66 3.08 -19.51
CA LEU A 88 11.63 4.14 -19.24
C LEU A 88 13.07 3.65 -19.44
N ARG A 89 13.40 2.44 -19.01
CA ARG A 89 14.74 1.86 -19.19
C ARG A 89 15.14 1.66 -20.66
N LYS A 90 14.17 1.54 -21.57
CA LYS A 90 14.45 1.47 -23.03
C LYS A 90 14.73 2.86 -23.62
N ILE A 91 14.04 3.89 -23.15
CA ILE A 91 14.02 5.22 -23.80
C ILE A 91 14.98 6.20 -23.12
N CYS A 92 15.08 6.16 -21.79
CA CYS A 92 15.92 7.07 -20.99
C CYS A 92 16.84 6.30 -20.02
N PRO A 93 17.70 5.38 -20.50
CA PRO A 93 18.45 4.43 -19.66
C PRO A 93 19.39 5.06 -18.63
N ARG A 94 19.75 6.34 -18.78
CA ARG A 94 20.66 7.06 -17.87
C ARG A 94 19.94 7.89 -16.80
N HIS A 95 18.62 8.05 -16.88
CA HIS A 95 17.87 8.81 -15.89
C HIS A 95 17.48 7.93 -14.73
N PHE A 96 17.50 8.49 -13.52
CA PHE A 96 16.93 7.80 -12.39
C PHE A 96 15.39 7.73 -12.52
N VAL A 97 14.80 6.72 -11.93
CA VAL A 97 13.37 6.46 -11.86
C VAL A 97 13.03 6.00 -10.45
N THR A 98 12.06 6.68 -9.86
CA THR A 98 11.50 6.39 -8.54
C THR A 98 10.01 6.76 -8.54
N THR A 99 9.33 6.46 -7.45
CA THR A 99 7.99 6.94 -7.14
C THR A 99 7.95 7.34 -5.67
N ASN A 100 7.10 8.29 -5.32
CA ASN A 100 6.83 8.59 -3.92
C ASN A 100 5.80 7.62 -3.32
N ASN A 101 5.90 7.43 -2.00
CA ASN A 101 4.89 6.76 -1.20
C ASN A 101 4.87 7.33 0.24
N VAL A 102 3.74 7.17 0.90
CA VAL A 102 3.53 7.52 2.30
C VAL A 102 3.82 6.27 3.13
N GLY A 103 4.93 6.28 3.85
CA GLY A 103 5.47 5.12 4.56
C GLY A 103 4.65 4.64 5.76
N ALA A 104 5.33 4.09 6.76
CA ALA A 104 4.67 3.64 7.98
C ALA A 104 3.81 4.78 8.60
N PRO A 105 2.59 4.48 9.07
CA PRO A 105 2.02 3.15 9.25
C PRO A 105 1.06 2.71 8.14
N LEU A 106 1.11 3.30 6.94
CA LEU A 106 0.29 2.86 5.82
C LEU A 106 0.85 1.56 5.22
N ASP A 107 0.02 0.51 5.22
CA ASP A 107 0.39 -0.87 4.88
C ASP A 107 -0.32 -1.38 3.61
N THR A 108 -0.68 -0.48 2.71
CA THR A 108 -1.52 -0.82 1.54
C THR A 108 -0.74 -1.50 0.41
N ILE A 109 0.55 -1.21 0.28
CA ILE A 109 1.47 -1.75 -0.73
C ILE A 109 2.72 -2.24 -0.02
N ASP A 110 3.21 -3.42 -0.39
CA ASP A 110 4.53 -3.91 -0.01
C ASP A 110 5.60 -3.05 -0.67
N LEU A 111 6.22 -2.19 0.12
CA LEU A 111 7.21 -1.23 -0.34
C LEU A 111 8.49 -1.92 -0.86
N ARG A 112 8.84 -3.11 -0.35
CA ARG A 112 10.01 -3.84 -0.86
C ARG A 112 9.77 -4.34 -2.27
N GLU A 113 8.55 -4.80 -2.55
CA GLU A 113 8.15 -5.17 -3.90
C GLU A 113 8.10 -3.94 -4.82
N LEU A 114 7.48 -2.84 -4.38
CA LEU A 114 7.36 -1.62 -5.17
C LEU A 114 8.72 -1.01 -5.54
N PHE A 115 9.65 -0.93 -4.59
CA PHE A 115 10.96 -0.30 -4.78
C PHE A 115 12.06 -1.29 -5.18
N ARG A 116 11.73 -2.55 -5.45
CA ARG A 116 12.71 -3.60 -5.78
C ARG A 116 13.66 -3.15 -6.90
N ASN A 117 13.07 -2.69 -8.01
CA ASN A 117 13.80 -2.34 -9.24
C ASN A 117 13.96 -0.83 -9.49
N LEU A 118 13.27 0.01 -8.69
CA LEU A 118 13.46 1.47 -8.71
C LEU A 118 14.83 1.85 -8.15
N ASP A 119 15.39 2.99 -8.55
CA ASP A 119 16.77 3.34 -8.22
C ASP A 119 16.97 3.62 -6.72
N PHE A 120 16.03 4.33 -6.11
CA PHE A 120 16.03 4.68 -4.70
C PHE A 120 14.60 4.91 -4.20
N VAL A 121 14.44 4.96 -2.88
CA VAL A 121 13.15 5.20 -2.22
C VAL A 121 12.87 6.70 -2.16
N CYS A 122 11.62 7.08 -2.41
CA CYS A 122 11.10 8.43 -2.21
C CYS A 122 9.89 8.41 -1.29
N HIS A 123 9.78 9.44 -0.45
CA HIS A 123 8.77 9.54 0.60
C HIS A 123 8.12 10.92 0.66
N ASP A 124 6.83 10.95 0.98
CA ASP A 124 6.09 12.18 1.26
C ASP A 124 5.95 12.38 2.76
N ASN A 125 6.55 13.45 3.29
CA ASN A 125 6.54 13.77 4.70
C ASN A 125 5.58 14.92 5.00
N TYR A 126 4.46 14.58 5.66
CA TYR A 126 3.42 15.52 6.08
C TYR A 126 3.06 15.34 7.57
N PRO A 127 3.85 15.89 8.50
CA PRO A 127 3.59 15.77 9.95
C PRO A 127 2.18 16.25 10.36
N GLY A 128 1.65 17.28 9.71
CA GLY A 128 0.29 17.77 9.94
C GLY A 128 -0.79 16.76 9.56
N PHE A 129 -0.56 15.91 8.55
CA PHE A 129 -1.48 14.81 8.22
C PHE A 129 -1.43 13.69 9.26
N VAL A 130 -0.27 13.43 9.86
CA VAL A 130 -0.20 12.52 11.02
C VAL A 130 -1.12 13.04 12.13
N GLN A 131 -1.09 14.33 12.42
CA GLN A 131 -1.96 14.91 13.44
C GLN A 131 -3.45 14.80 13.08
N ILE A 132 -3.84 15.05 11.82
CA ILE A 132 -5.25 15.00 11.39
C ILE A 132 -5.81 13.56 11.36
N PHE A 133 -5.06 12.61 10.79
CA PHE A 133 -5.59 11.29 10.49
C PHE A 133 -5.43 10.29 11.64
N PHE A 134 -4.52 10.55 12.57
CA PHE A 134 -4.31 9.70 13.74
C PHE A 134 -4.97 10.31 14.97
N GLU A 135 -5.60 9.43 15.76
CA GLU A 135 -6.32 9.79 16.99
C GLU A 135 -7.36 10.92 16.83
N GLY A 136 -7.89 11.09 15.61
CA GLY A 136 -8.90 12.10 15.30
C GLY A 136 -8.45 13.53 15.56
N GLY A 137 -7.19 13.88 15.27
CA GLY A 137 -6.69 15.25 15.46
C GLY A 137 -5.95 15.48 16.78
N LYS A 138 -5.94 14.51 17.70
CA LYS A 138 -5.58 14.73 19.11
C LYS A 138 -4.16 14.28 19.48
N MET A 139 -3.39 13.81 18.51
CA MET A 139 -2.03 13.32 18.74
C MET A 139 -1.10 14.46 19.24
N PRO A 140 -0.40 14.29 20.38
CA PRO A 140 0.60 15.26 20.86
C PRO A 140 1.76 15.45 19.88
N PRO A 141 2.40 16.64 19.82
CA PRO A 141 3.52 16.90 18.92
C PRO A 141 4.68 15.90 19.03
N GLU A 142 4.99 15.42 20.24
CA GLU A 142 6.07 14.44 20.48
C GLU A 142 5.76 13.08 19.83
N GLN A 143 4.48 12.70 19.79
CA GLN A 143 4.05 11.49 19.09
C GLN A 143 4.06 11.69 17.57
N VAL A 144 3.70 12.89 17.08
CA VAL A 144 3.83 13.21 15.64
C VAL A 144 5.29 13.06 15.20
N ALA A 145 6.25 13.61 15.95
CA ALA A 145 7.67 13.47 15.67
C ALA A 145 8.13 11.99 15.67
N THR A 146 7.60 11.20 16.59
CA THR A 146 7.89 9.75 16.66
C THR A 146 7.37 9.00 15.43
N VAL A 147 6.16 9.30 14.96
CA VAL A 147 5.59 8.68 13.75
C VAL A 147 6.35 9.11 12.50
N VAL A 148 6.75 10.38 12.40
CA VAL A 148 7.60 10.89 11.30
C VAL A 148 8.94 10.16 11.28
N ALA A 149 9.62 10.06 12.42
CA ALA A 149 10.88 9.33 12.54
C ALA A 149 10.73 7.85 12.17
N LEU A 150 9.66 7.19 12.61
CA LEU A 150 9.34 5.81 12.23
C LEU A 150 9.12 5.69 10.71
N GLY A 151 8.44 6.65 10.10
CA GLY A 151 8.27 6.74 8.65
C GLY A 151 9.62 6.77 7.93
N HIS A 152 10.54 7.64 8.36
CA HIS A 152 11.89 7.76 7.81
C HIS A 152 12.71 6.47 7.95
N ASP A 153 12.72 5.86 9.15
CA ASP A 153 13.43 4.60 9.40
C ASP A 153 12.86 3.45 8.56
N SER A 154 11.53 3.41 8.41
CA SER A 154 10.85 2.46 7.55
C SER A 154 11.30 2.62 6.09
N MET A 155 11.28 3.84 5.54
CA MET A 155 11.65 4.09 4.14
C MET A 155 13.12 3.78 3.87
N ARG A 156 14.00 4.16 4.79
CA ARG A 156 15.43 3.80 4.74
C ARG A 156 15.64 2.28 4.73
N SER A 157 14.81 1.53 5.46
CA SER A 157 14.91 0.07 5.57
C SER A 157 14.39 -0.69 4.34
N VAL A 158 13.68 -0.04 3.43
CA VAL A 158 13.11 -0.69 2.23
C VAL A 158 14.21 -1.15 1.26
N LYS A 159 15.30 -0.39 1.13
CA LYS A 159 16.47 -0.75 0.30
C LYS A 159 17.73 -0.91 1.16
N ASP A 160 17.64 -1.74 2.19
CA ASP A 160 18.77 -2.20 3.01
C ASP A 160 19.61 -1.08 3.65
N GLY A 161 18.96 0.00 4.08
CA GLY A 161 19.63 1.11 4.76
C GLY A 161 20.25 2.16 3.84
N LYS A 162 20.05 2.05 2.52
CA LYS A 162 20.48 3.07 1.55
C LYS A 162 19.77 4.41 1.79
N PRO A 163 20.39 5.55 1.42
CA PRO A 163 19.73 6.85 1.45
C PRO A 163 18.42 6.84 0.64
N PHE A 164 17.46 7.63 1.10
CA PHE A 164 16.18 7.88 0.45
C PHE A 164 15.98 9.40 0.30
N LEU A 165 15.03 9.81 -0.54
CA LEU A 165 14.68 11.23 -0.70
C LEU A 165 13.31 11.53 -0.10
N ILE A 166 13.17 12.71 0.48
CA ILE A 166 11.87 13.34 0.72
C ILE A 166 11.46 14.01 -0.60
N MET A 167 10.44 13.47 -1.26
CA MET A 167 9.92 14.02 -2.51
C MET A 167 8.96 15.18 -2.24
N GLU A 168 8.15 15.04 -1.20
CA GLU A 168 7.20 16.05 -0.75
C GLU A 168 7.41 16.32 0.74
N GLU A 169 7.51 17.60 1.11
CA GLU A 169 7.67 18.05 2.50
C GLU A 169 6.61 19.11 2.81
N GLN A 170 6.04 19.03 4.01
CA GLN A 170 5.05 20.02 4.45
C GLN A 170 5.70 21.40 4.64
N SER A 171 5.36 22.33 3.75
CA SER A 171 5.84 23.72 3.79
C SER A 171 4.84 24.75 4.34
N GLY A 172 3.66 24.31 4.79
CA GLY A 172 2.59 25.17 5.30
C GLY A 172 1.41 24.38 5.84
N LYS A 173 0.23 25.01 5.97
CA LYS A 173 -1.02 24.28 6.26
C LYS A 173 -1.30 23.25 5.16
N ALA A 174 -1.08 21.98 5.46
CA ALA A 174 -1.54 20.88 4.61
C ALA A 174 -3.04 20.66 4.82
N GLY A 175 -3.76 20.18 3.81
CA GLY A 175 -5.18 19.91 3.94
C GLY A 175 -5.71 18.98 2.86
N GLN A 176 -6.80 18.28 3.21
CA GLN A 176 -7.68 17.60 2.26
C GLN A 176 -9.11 18.07 2.53
N SER A 177 -9.95 17.21 3.13
CA SER A 177 -11.30 17.59 3.59
C SER A 177 -11.28 18.54 4.79
N PHE A 178 -10.16 18.61 5.51
CA PHE A 178 -9.90 19.54 6.62
C PHE A 178 -8.45 20.02 6.55
N PHE A 179 -8.16 21.18 7.16
CA PHE A 179 -6.80 21.72 7.26
C PHE A 179 -6.10 21.25 8.53
N GLY A 180 -4.84 20.90 8.39
CA GLY A 180 -3.93 20.64 9.50
C GLY A 180 -3.43 21.93 10.14
N PRO A 181 -2.72 21.81 11.27
CA PRO A 181 -2.09 22.94 11.89
C PRO A 181 -1.01 23.55 10.99
N GLN A 182 -0.83 24.86 11.12
CA GLN A 182 0.29 25.56 10.51
C GLN A 182 1.57 25.13 11.24
N PRO A 183 2.64 24.74 10.51
CA PRO A 183 3.94 24.53 11.13
C PRO A 183 4.39 25.78 11.90
N HIS A 184 4.90 25.59 13.12
CA HIS A 184 5.43 26.67 13.95
C HIS A 184 6.66 27.31 13.30
N PRO A 185 7.00 28.58 13.63
CA PRO A 185 8.26 29.18 13.20
C PRO A 185 9.45 28.27 13.53
N GLY A 186 10.27 27.96 12.52
CA GLY A 186 11.43 27.07 12.65
C GLY A 186 11.15 25.57 12.44
N GLN A 187 9.89 25.14 12.41
CA GLN A 187 9.55 23.71 12.28
C GLN A 187 9.91 23.12 10.91
N LEU A 188 9.83 23.89 9.82
CA LEU A 188 10.27 23.44 8.49
C LEU A 188 11.77 23.14 8.41
N ARG A 189 12.57 23.73 9.32
CA ARG A 189 14.01 23.52 9.39
C ARG A 189 14.39 22.31 10.24
N LEU A 190 13.56 21.97 11.23
CA LEU A 190 13.80 20.91 12.22
C LEU A 190 13.78 19.53 11.57
#